data_AF-A0A7R9QM50-F1
#
_entry.id   AF-A0A7R9QM50-F1
#
_cell.length_a   1.000
_cell.length_b   1.000
_cell.length_c   1.000
_cell.angle_alpha   90.00
_cell.angle_beta   90.00
_cell.angle_gamma   90.00
#
_symmetry.space_group_name_H-M   'P 1'
#
loop_
_entity.id
_entity.type
_entity.pdbx_description
1 polymer ?
#
loop_
_entity_poly.entity_id
_entity_poly.type
_entity_poly.pdbx_seq_one_letter_code
_entity_poly.pdbx_strand_id
1 'polypeptide(L)'
;MAAFEARKRSASPSQTTTSNISLPFSFINFFKKLKGMTVENAVKKYTEGKGISYCSKLGMLRLEPSVMQQLFASVTKQIIVHIWDILNSKAVKDVTYLFLVGGFAESQILQSHIRNAFTSRLKLIIPQSPNLAILRG
;
A
#
# COMPACT_ATOMS: atom_id res chain seq x y z
N MET A 1 3.18 3.83 -14.24
CA MET A 1 3.25 2.75 -13.23
C MET A 1 4.21 3.06 -12.08
N ALA A 2 5.46 3.49 -12.31
CA ALA A 2 6.44 3.73 -11.25
C ALA A 2 6.00 4.72 -10.14
N ALA A 3 5.26 5.77 -10.49
CA ALA A 3 4.82 6.78 -9.54
C ALA A 3 3.91 6.21 -8.44
N PHE A 4 2.94 5.38 -8.80
CA PHE A 4 2.02 4.76 -7.85
C PHE A 4 2.72 3.75 -6.94
N GLU A 5 3.60 2.91 -7.52
CA GLU A 5 4.42 1.98 -6.76
C GLU A 5 5.31 2.69 -5.73
N ALA A 6 5.94 3.81 -6.11
CA ALA A 6 6.72 4.62 -5.17
C ALA A 6 5.87 5.16 -4.01
N ARG A 7 4.62 5.56 -4.29
CA ARG A 7 3.69 6.07 -3.27
C ARG A 7 3.19 4.98 -2.34
N LYS A 8 3.03 3.75 -2.83
CA LYS A 8 2.74 2.60 -1.97
C LYS A 8 3.87 2.29 -1.00
N ARG A 9 5.13 2.46 -1.43
CA ARG A 9 6.31 2.26 -0.58
C ARG A 9 6.46 3.35 0.47
N SER A 10 6.17 4.60 0.11
CA SER A 10 6.29 5.74 1.02
C SER A 10 5.13 5.88 2.01
N ALA A 11 4.04 5.13 1.82
CA ALA A 11 2.89 5.18 2.71
C ALA A 11 3.25 4.61 4.10
N SER A 12 2.92 5.35 5.15
CA SER A 12 3.22 4.96 6.53
C SER A 12 1.96 4.86 7.40
N PRO A 13 1.97 4.03 8.45
CA PRO A 13 0.86 3.94 9.41
C PRO A 13 0.54 5.26 10.12
N SER A 14 1.55 6.10 10.33
CA SER A 14 1.44 7.40 11.01
C SER A 14 1.27 8.58 10.04
N GLN A 15 1.07 8.31 8.74
CA GLN A 15 0.96 9.37 7.74
C GLN A 15 -0.28 10.22 8.02
N THR A 16 -0.07 11.53 8.20
CA THR A 16 -1.14 12.52 8.36
C THR A 16 -1.44 13.26 7.06
N THR A 17 -0.56 13.15 6.06
CA THR A 17 -0.64 13.86 4.79
C THR A 17 -1.38 13.07 3.72
N THR A 18 -2.11 13.78 2.85
CA THR A 18 -2.80 13.17 1.71
C THR A 18 -1.81 12.63 0.68
N SER A 19 -2.16 11.52 0.04
CA SER A 19 -1.38 10.92 -1.03
C SER A 19 -1.88 11.38 -2.40
N ASN A 20 -0.98 11.90 -3.22
CA ASN A 20 -1.28 12.38 -4.57
C ASN A 20 -0.91 11.34 -5.62
N ILE A 21 -1.89 10.88 -6.40
CA ILE A 21 -1.71 9.95 -7.51
C ILE A 21 -1.98 10.70 -8.81
N SER A 22 -0.99 10.74 -9.70
CA SER A 22 -1.18 11.33 -11.02
C SER A 22 -2.04 10.43 -11.90
N LEU A 23 -3.01 11.03 -12.59
CA LEU A 23 -3.74 10.36 -13.64
C LEU A 23 -3.11 10.70 -14.99
N PRO A 24 -2.91 9.72 -15.89
CA PRO A 24 -2.40 10.01 -17.24
C PRO A 24 -3.31 11.00 -17.96
N PHE A 25 -2.70 11.97 -18.66
CA PHE A 25 -3.46 12.97 -19.42
C PHE A 25 -4.37 12.34 -20.49
N SER A 26 -3.91 11.27 -21.13
CA SER A 26 -4.70 10.47 -22.07
C SER A 26 -5.99 9.94 -21.44
N PHE A 27 -5.92 9.44 -20.21
CA PHE A 27 -7.09 8.96 -19.46
C PHE A 27 -8.07 10.10 -19.17
N ILE A 28 -7.58 11.25 -18.68
CA ILE A 28 -8.42 12.41 -18.35
C ILE A 28 -9.18 12.90 -19.59
N ASN A 29 -8.49 13.03 -20.73
CA ASN A 29 -9.09 13.46 -21.98
C ASN A 29 -10.08 12.45 -22.53
N PHE A 30 -9.71 11.17 -22.52
CA PHE A 30 -10.58 10.10 -23.01
C PHE A 30 -11.85 10.00 -22.17
N PHE A 31 -11.74 10.10 -20.85
CA PHE A 31 -12.88 10.12 -19.94
C PHE A 31 -13.84 11.28 -20.26
N LYS A 32 -13.30 12.49 -20.46
CA LYS A 32 -14.09 13.66 -20.82
C LYS A 32 -14.84 13.47 -22.15
N LYS A 33 -14.17 12.91 -23.16
CA LYS A 33 -14.79 12.61 -24.47
C LYS A 33 -15.90 11.59 -24.36
N LEU A 34 -15.71 10.51 -23.60
CA LEU A 34 -16.69 9.43 -23.49
C LEU A 34 -17.89 9.75 -22.59
N LYS A 35 -17.66 10.42 -21.46
CA LYS A 35 -18.69 10.64 -20.44
C LYS A 35 -19.32 12.03 -20.48
N GLY A 36 -18.79 12.93 -21.30
CA GLY A 36 -19.26 14.31 -21.41
C GLY A 36 -19.07 15.14 -20.13
N MET A 37 -18.32 14.64 -19.15
CA MET A 37 -18.07 15.32 -17.87
C MET A 37 -16.61 15.25 -17.46
N THR A 38 -16.19 16.17 -16.57
CA THR A 38 -14.82 16.20 -16.07
C THR A 38 -14.59 15.09 -15.04
N VAL A 39 -13.33 14.66 -14.92
CA VAL A 39 -12.90 13.73 -13.86
C VAL A 39 -13.19 14.30 -12.47
N GLU A 40 -13.04 15.61 -12.28
CA GLU A 40 -13.37 16.29 -11.02
C GLU A 40 -14.84 16.09 -10.62
N ASN A 41 -15.77 16.31 -11.56
CA ASN A 41 -17.19 16.13 -11.30
C ASN A 41 -17.54 14.67 -11.02
N ALA A 42 -16.90 13.74 -11.73
CA ALA A 42 -17.09 12.31 -11.50
C ALA A 42 -16.59 11.90 -10.11
N VAL A 43 -15.37 12.30 -9.74
CA VAL A 43 -14.80 12.03 -8.42
C VAL A 43 -15.70 12.62 -7.34
N LYS A 44 -16.07 13.90 -7.45
CA LYS A 44 -17.00 14.52 -6.50
C LYS A 44 -18.31 13.73 -6.37
N LYS A 45 -18.92 13.31 -7.48
CA LYS A 45 -20.18 12.55 -7.48
C LYS A 45 -20.08 11.18 -6.80
N TYR A 46 -19.00 10.43 -7.02
CA TYR A 46 -18.90 9.03 -6.57
C TYR A 46 -18.17 8.86 -5.22
N THR A 47 -17.38 9.85 -4.83
CA THR A 47 -16.50 9.79 -3.65
C THR A 47 -16.73 10.91 -2.64
N GLU A 48 -17.86 11.62 -2.75
CA GLU A 48 -18.28 12.60 -1.74
C GLU A 48 -18.28 11.96 -0.34
N GLY A 49 -17.62 12.61 0.61
CA GLY A 49 -17.48 12.13 1.98
C GLY A 49 -16.59 10.88 2.17
N LYS A 50 -15.94 10.37 1.12
CA LYS A 50 -15.11 9.14 1.19
C LYS A 50 -13.61 9.43 1.28
N GLY A 51 -13.19 10.66 1.55
CA GLY A 51 -11.77 11.02 1.66
C GLY A 51 -10.98 10.95 0.34
N ILE A 52 -11.67 11.03 -0.81
CA ILE A 52 -11.07 11.05 -2.14
C ILE A 52 -11.48 12.34 -2.85
N SER A 53 -10.51 13.08 -3.37
CA SER A 53 -10.74 14.31 -4.12
C SER A 53 -9.83 14.39 -5.34
N TYR A 54 -10.10 15.34 -6.25
CA TYR A 54 -9.30 15.52 -7.46
C TYR A 54 -8.83 16.97 -7.56
N CYS A 55 -7.54 17.17 -7.83
CA CYS A 55 -6.94 18.48 -8.03
C CYS A 55 -6.76 18.75 -9.53
N SER A 56 -7.73 19.46 -10.12
CA SER A 56 -7.73 19.78 -11.56
C SER A 56 -6.52 20.59 -12.02
N LYS A 57 -5.95 21.44 -11.16
CA LYS A 57 -4.73 22.20 -11.47
C LYS A 57 -3.49 21.31 -11.66
N LEU A 58 -3.43 20.18 -10.95
CA LEU A 58 -2.28 19.27 -10.96
C LEU A 58 -2.53 17.98 -11.74
N GLY A 59 -3.78 17.69 -12.13
CA GLY A 59 -4.15 16.42 -12.75
C GLY A 59 -4.00 15.23 -11.80
N MET A 60 -4.17 15.44 -10.50
CA MET A 60 -3.88 14.44 -9.46
C MET A 60 -5.12 14.08 -8.65
N LEU A 61 -5.31 12.78 -8.43
CA LEU A 61 -6.21 12.24 -7.43
C LEU A 61 -5.55 12.35 -6.05
N ARG A 62 -6.28 12.87 -5.06
CA ARG A 62 -5.83 12.97 -3.67
C ARG A 62 -6.60 11.99 -2.81
N LEU A 63 -5.87 11.22 -2.02
CA LEU A 63 -6.42 10.25 -1.08
C LEU A 63 -6.05 10.66 0.33
N GLU A 64 -7.03 10.68 1.22
CA GLU A 64 -6.80 10.79 2.66
C GLU A 64 -6.00 9.59 3.19
N PRO A 65 -5.26 9.76 4.30
CA PRO A 65 -4.52 8.66 4.91
C PRO A 65 -5.37 7.43 5.23
N SER A 66 -6.60 7.64 5.69
CA SER A 66 -7.56 6.57 6.02
C SER A 66 -7.87 5.69 4.80
N VAL A 67 -8.14 6.32 3.65
CA VAL A 67 -8.41 5.63 2.38
C VAL A 67 -7.17 4.89 1.91
N MET A 68 -6.00 5.52 1.98
CA MET A 68 -4.74 4.87 1.63
C MET A 68 -4.50 3.61 2.47
N GLN A 69 -4.71 3.67 3.78
CA GLN A 69 -4.58 2.51 4.67
C GLN A 69 -5.58 1.40 4.33
N GLN A 70 -6.83 1.75 4.01
CA GLN A 70 -7.84 0.77 3.60
C GLN A 70 -7.43 -0.01 2.34
N LEU A 71 -6.73 0.62 1.39
CA LEU A 71 -6.22 -0.07 0.20
C LEU A 71 -5.23 -1.19 0.55
N PHE A 72 -4.51 -1.08 1.68
CA PHE A 72 -3.58 -2.12 2.14
C PHE A 72 -4.25 -3.18 3.01
N ALA A 73 -5.37 -2.88 3.66
CA ALA A 73 -5.97 -3.70 4.70
C ALA A 73 -6.26 -5.15 4.27
N SER A 74 -6.85 -5.34 3.09
CA SER A 74 -7.15 -6.70 2.59
C SER A 74 -5.88 -7.52 2.33
N VAL A 75 -4.88 -6.88 1.73
CA VAL A 75 -3.62 -7.54 1.36
C VAL A 75 -2.80 -7.86 2.62
N THR A 76 -2.66 -6.91 3.55
CA THR A 76 -1.92 -7.16 4.80
C THR A 76 -2.59 -8.22 5.66
N LYS A 77 -3.93 -8.23 5.73
CA LYS A 77 -4.68 -9.28 6.44
C LYS A 77 -4.40 -10.66 5.86
N GLN A 78 -4.48 -10.82 4.54
CA GLN A 78 -4.22 -12.11 3.89
C GLN A 78 -2.77 -12.59 4.11
N ILE A 79 -1.80 -11.67 4.05
CA ILE A 79 -0.40 -11.99 4.35
C ILE A 79 -0.24 -12.46 5.80
N ILE A 80 -0.86 -11.78 6.77
CA ILE A 80 -0.82 -12.20 8.17
C ILE A 80 -1.41 -13.59 8.35
N VAL A 81 -2.59 -13.85 7.79
CA VAL A 81 -3.24 -15.17 7.88
C VAL A 81 -2.32 -16.25 7.31
N HIS A 82 -1.74 -16.01 6.14
CA HIS A 82 -0.85 -16.98 5.51
C HIS A 82 0.40 -17.28 6.35
N ILE A 83 1.03 -16.25 6.92
CA ILE A 83 2.17 -16.42 7.83
C ILE A 83 1.75 -17.24 9.07
N TRP A 84 0.58 -16.94 9.63
CA TRP A 84 0.04 -17.65 10.80
C TRP A 84 -0.18 -19.13 10.52
N ASP A 85 -0.77 -19.47 9.36
CA ASP A 85 -1.00 -20.85 8.94
C ASP A 85 0.32 -21.63 8.80
N ILE A 86 1.34 -21.02 8.21
CA ILE A 86 2.68 -21.62 8.08
C ILE A 86 3.27 -21.90 9.46
N LEU A 87 3.23 -20.92 10.37
CA LEU A 87 3.81 -21.01 11.71
C LEU A 87 3.12 -22.03 12.61
N ASN A 88 1.89 -22.43 12.30
CA ASN A 88 1.18 -23.48 13.01
C ASN A 88 1.46 -24.89 12.49
N SER A 89 2.17 -25.01 11.37
CA SER A 89 2.64 -26.31 10.92
C SER A 89 3.74 -26.85 11.84
N LYS A 90 3.72 -28.16 12.10
CA LYS A 90 4.69 -28.82 13.00
C LYS A 90 6.14 -28.65 12.52
N ALA A 91 6.37 -28.44 11.23
CA ALA A 91 7.69 -28.34 10.61
C ALA A 91 8.47 -27.07 11.00
N VAL A 92 7.80 -26.00 11.43
CA VAL A 92 8.42 -24.70 11.74
C VAL A 92 8.12 -24.22 13.16
N LYS A 93 7.81 -25.14 14.07
CA LYS A 93 7.40 -24.83 15.45
C LYS A 93 8.43 -23.96 16.18
N ASP A 94 9.72 -24.23 15.96
CA ASP A 94 10.85 -23.59 16.66
C ASP A 94 11.43 -22.38 15.92
N VAL A 95 10.77 -21.90 14.85
CA VAL A 95 11.20 -20.70 14.13
C VAL A 95 10.97 -19.47 15.00
N THR A 96 12.04 -18.71 15.20
CA THR A 96 12.07 -17.48 16.03
C THR A 96 12.37 -16.22 15.21
N TYR A 97 12.78 -16.36 13.95
CA TYR A 97 13.16 -15.25 13.08
C TYR A 97 12.31 -15.23 11.82
N LEU A 98 11.90 -14.03 11.40
CA LEU A 98 11.20 -13.81 10.14
C LEU A 98 11.94 -12.74 9.34
N PHE A 99 12.46 -13.10 8.18
CA PHE A 99 13.09 -12.17 7.25
C PHE A 99 12.07 -11.66 6.25
N LEU A 100 11.86 -10.34 6.21
CA LEU A 100 10.96 -9.70 5.26
C LEU A 100 11.77 -9.08 4.12
N VAL A 101 11.65 -9.67 2.93
CA VAL A 101 12.42 -9.30 1.72
C VAL A 101 11.50 -9.03 0.52
N GLY A 102 12.06 -8.46 -0.54
CA GLY A 102 11.35 -8.09 -1.77
C GLY A 102 10.88 -6.63 -1.79
N GLY A 103 10.38 -6.17 -2.93
CA GLY A 103 10.05 -4.76 -3.12
C GLY A 103 8.90 -4.22 -2.24
N PHE A 104 8.03 -5.10 -1.74
CA PHE A 104 6.94 -4.70 -0.85
C PHE A 104 7.34 -4.69 0.63
N ALA A 105 8.46 -5.35 0.98
CA ALA A 105 9.04 -5.31 2.32
C ALA A 105 9.44 -3.89 2.75
N GLU A 106 9.63 -2.96 1.81
CA GLU A 106 9.89 -1.55 2.08
C GLU A 106 8.66 -0.79 2.63
N SER A 107 7.45 -1.35 2.51
CA SER A 107 6.24 -0.70 2.99
C SER A 107 6.19 -0.69 4.52
N GLN A 108 6.22 0.50 5.12
CA GLN A 108 6.08 0.65 6.57
C GLN A 108 4.72 0.15 7.09
N ILE A 109 3.67 0.24 6.27
CA ILE A 109 2.34 -0.32 6.60
C ILE A 109 2.43 -1.83 6.78
N LEU A 110 3.03 -2.54 5.83
CA LEU A 110 3.22 -3.99 5.91
C LEU A 110 4.08 -4.38 7.12
N GLN A 111 5.22 -3.70 7.30
CA GLN A 111 6.13 -3.96 8.41
C GLN A 111 5.43 -3.82 9.76
N SER A 112 4.63 -2.76 9.94
CA SER A 112 3.88 -2.53 11.18
C SER A 112 2.85 -3.63 11.43
N HIS A 113 2.10 -4.03 10.40
CA HIS A 113 1.10 -5.10 10.51
C HIS A 113 1.72 -6.44 10.91
N ILE A 114 2.82 -6.84 10.24
CA ILE A 114 3.53 -8.09 10.56
C ILE A 114 4.15 -8.02 11.96
N ARG A 115 4.80 -6.91 12.30
CA ARG A 115 5.40 -6.73 13.62
C ARG A 115 4.34 -6.86 14.71
N ASN A 116 3.22 -6.14 14.59
CA ASN A 116 2.14 -6.19 15.58
C ASN A 116 1.53 -7.59 15.72
N ALA A 117 1.37 -8.31 14.61
CA ALA A 117 0.79 -9.65 14.61
C ALA A 117 1.70 -10.72 15.24
N PHE A 118 3.02 -10.57 15.13
CA PHE A 118 3.95 -11.66 15.47
C PHE A 118 5.05 -11.30 16.46
N THR A 119 5.08 -10.08 17.03
CA THR A 119 6.19 -9.64 17.91
C THR A 119 6.39 -10.52 19.15
N SER A 120 5.34 -11.22 19.60
CA SER A 120 5.40 -12.11 20.76
C SER A 120 6.10 -13.44 20.48
N ARG A 121 6.20 -13.83 19.20
CA ARG A 121 6.75 -15.12 18.78
C ARG A 121 7.98 -15.00 17.88
N LEU A 122 8.02 -13.97 17.04
CA LEU A 122 9.01 -13.81 15.99
C LEU A 122 9.76 -12.49 16.10
N LYS A 123 11.06 -12.56 15.86
CA LYS A 123 11.91 -11.40 15.61
C LYS A 123 11.89 -11.08 14.11
N LEU A 124 11.19 -10.01 13.75
CA LEU A 124 11.12 -9.50 12.38
C LEU A 124 12.44 -8.80 12.01
N ILE A 125 13.14 -9.31 11.00
CA ILE A 125 14.35 -8.73 10.42
C ILE A 125 14.04 -8.22 9.02
N ILE A 126 14.42 -6.97 8.76
CA ILE A 126 14.31 -6.32 7.45
C ILE A 126 15.73 -5.97 7.01
N PRO A 127 16.30 -6.66 6.01
CA PRO A 127 17.66 -6.40 5.55
C PRO A 127 17.83 -4.98 4.98
N GLN A 128 19.08 -4.51 4.89
CA GLN A 128 19.38 -3.29 4.16
C GLN A 128 19.10 -3.48 2.66
N SER A 129 18.24 -2.64 2.08
CA SER A 129 17.71 -2.79 0.72
C SER A 129 16.95 -4.11 0.52
N PRO A 130 15.74 -4.27 1.12
CA PRO A 130 14.98 -5.52 1.07
C PRO A 130 14.68 -6.00 -0.36
N ASN A 131 14.53 -5.07 -1.30
CA ASN A 131 14.32 -5.33 -2.72
C ASN A 131 15.51 -6.02 -3.41
N LEU A 132 16.73 -5.84 -2.90
CA LEU A 132 17.97 -6.41 -3.43
C LEU A 132 18.51 -7.56 -2.58
N ALA A 133 17.90 -7.84 -1.42
CA ALA A 133 18.37 -8.86 -0.49
C ALA A 133 18.56 -10.23 -1.17
N ILE A 134 17.61 -10.64 -2.00
CA ILE A 134 17.70 -11.92 -2.73
C ILE A 134 18.88 -11.96 -3.70
N LEU A 135 19.19 -10.84 -4.37
CA LEU A 135 20.30 -10.76 -5.33
C LEU A 135 21.67 -10.71 -4.64
N ARG A 136 21.71 -10.27 -3.38
CA ARG A 136 22.95 -10.13 -2.62
C ARG A 136 23.38 -11.43 -1.93
N GLY A 137 22.47 -12.38 -1.76
CA GLY A 137 22.68 -13.58 -0.93
C GLY A 137 22.59 -13.27 0.56
#